data_AF-A0A2V9W5X9-F1
#
_entry.id   AF-A0A2V9W5X9-F1
#
_cell.length_a   1.000
_cell.length_b   1.000
_cell.length_c   1.000
_cell.angle_alpha   90.00
_cell.angle_beta   90.00
_cell.angle_gamma   90.00
#
_symmetry.space_group_name_H-M   'P 1'
#
loop_
_entity.id
_entity.type
_entity.pdbx_description
1 polymer ?
#
loop_
_entity_poly.entity_id
_entity_poly.type
_entity_poly.pdbx_seq_one_letter_code
_entity_poly.pdbx_strand_id
1 'polypeptide(L)'
;MVGKSRYHLEKQANRGFRGYPVATIAFYGPTSDFASKVAVAIFRAENEEAEVLERFFSAGSDVRFDEAIGSQVIAVIQSHAVKSVVMADRIIGCPHEEGIDYPSGTACRQCPFWASRDRWTGERIH
;
A
#
# COMPACT_ATOMS: atom_id res chain seq x y z
N MET A 1 14.88 -12.49 -7.32
CA MET A 1 13.83 -12.76 -8.33
C MET A 1 12.56 -12.07 -7.85
N VAL A 2 11.87 -11.33 -8.72
CA VAL A 2 10.57 -10.74 -8.38
C VAL A 2 9.54 -11.86 -8.28
N GLY A 3 8.76 -11.89 -7.19
CA GLY A 3 7.69 -12.87 -7.01
C GLY A 3 6.64 -12.79 -8.13
N LYS A 4 6.00 -13.93 -8.45
CA LYS A 4 4.97 -14.04 -9.49
C LYS A 4 3.83 -13.05 -9.26
N SER A 5 3.36 -12.93 -8.01
CA SER A 5 2.27 -12.01 -7.67
C SER A 5 2.69 -10.55 -7.85
N ARG A 6 3.90 -10.19 -7.38
CA ARG A 6 4.44 -8.82 -7.56
C ARG A 6 4.58 -8.45 -9.04
N TYR A 7 5.14 -9.34 -9.85
CA TYR A 7 5.25 -9.14 -11.29
C TYR A 7 3.88 -8.90 -11.94
N HIS A 8 2.84 -9.65 -11.52
CA HIS A 8 1.49 -9.47 -12.04
C HIS A 8 0.92 -8.09 -11.70
N LEU A 9 1.05 -7.64 -10.45
CA LEU A 9 0.57 -6.34 -9.99
C LEU A 9 1.32 -5.18 -10.68
N GLU A 10 2.65 -5.27 -10.77
CA GLU A 10 3.47 -4.30 -11.52
C GLU A 10 3.06 -4.24 -12.99
N LYS A 11 2.84 -5.39 -13.63
CA LYS A 11 2.38 -5.45 -15.02
C LYS A 11 1.00 -4.84 -15.20
N GLN A 12 0.10 -4.97 -14.23
CA GLN A 12 -1.20 -4.30 -14.28
C GLN A 12 -1.06 -2.78 -14.09
N ALA A 13 -0.25 -2.33 -13.13
CA ALA A 13 0.01 -0.91 -12.89
C ALA A 13 0.64 -0.21 -14.12
N ASN A 14 1.60 -0.89 -14.77
CA ASN A 14 2.28 -0.38 -15.96
C ASN A 14 1.37 -0.24 -17.20
N ARG A 15 0.13 -0.73 -17.15
CA ARG A 15 -0.85 -0.51 -18.23
C ARG A 15 -1.44 0.91 -18.22
N GLY A 16 -1.18 1.69 -17.16
CA GLY A 16 -1.73 3.02 -16.97
C GLY A 16 -3.23 3.02 -16.68
N PHE A 17 -3.81 4.21 -16.68
CA PHE A 17 -5.24 4.41 -16.42
C PHE A 17 -6.10 3.92 -17.59
N ARG A 18 -7.10 3.09 -17.29
CA ARG A 18 -8.05 2.48 -18.22
C ARG A 18 -9.51 2.63 -17.76
N GLY A 19 -9.77 3.64 -16.93
CA GLY A 19 -11.08 3.92 -16.36
C GLY A 19 -11.30 3.28 -15.00
N TYR A 20 -12.50 3.51 -14.46
CA TYR A 20 -12.92 2.99 -13.16
C TYR A 20 -13.60 1.62 -13.28
N PRO A 21 -13.46 0.74 -12.26
CA PRO A 21 -12.88 1.02 -10.94
C PRO A 21 -11.34 1.08 -10.93
N VAL A 22 -10.78 1.90 -10.04
CA VAL A 22 -9.33 1.99 -9.80
C VAL A 22 -8.99 1.34 -8.47
N ALA A 23 -8.02 0.43 -8.45
CA ALA A 23 -7.40 -0.03 -7.22
C ALA A 23 -6.10 0.74 -6.95
N THR A 24 -5.94 1.27 -5.74
CA THR A 24 -4.68 1.80 -5.25
C THR A 24 -4.03 0.78 -4.31
N ILE A 25 -2.75 0.48 -4.50
CA ILE A 25 -1.96 -0.42 -3.67
C ILE A 25 -0.84 0.39 -3.00
N ALA A 26 -0.85 0.45 -1.69
CA ALA A 26 0.11 1.21 -0.89
C ALA A 26 0.83 0.32 0.12
N PHE A 27 2.15 0.47 0.22
CA PHE A 27 2.98 -0.32 1.12
C PHE A 27 3.40 0.51 2.35
N TYR A 28 3.38 -0.12 3.51
CA TYR A 28 3.72 0.47 4.80
C TYR A 28 4.65 -0.45 5.59
N GLY A 29 5.54 0.14 6.37
CA GLY A 29 6.62 -0.57 7.04
C GLY A 29 7.21 0.21 8.21
N PRO A 30 7.87 -0.45 9.17
CA PRO A 30 8.55 0.25 10.26
C PRO A 30 9.67 1.19 9.75
N THR A 31 10.22 0.91 8.57
CA THR A 31 11.20 1.72 7.83
C THR A 31 10.88 1.71 6.33
N SER A 32 11.69 2.40 5.51
CA SER A 32 11.59 2.38 4.03
C SER A 32 11.99 1.07 3.37
N ASP A 33 12.59 0.15 4.12
CA ASP A 33 13.29 -1.01 3.54
C ASP A 33 12.48 -2.30 3.68
N PHE A 34 11.55 -2.35 4.63
CA PHE A 34 10.75 -3.53 4.95
C PHE A 34 9.26 -3.19 5.03
N ALA A 35 8.44 -3.76 4.14
CA ALA A 35 7.00 -3.54 4.18
C ALA A 35 6.31 -4.63 4.99
N SER A 36 5.69 -4.26 6.11
CA SER A 36 4.93 -5.16 6.97
C SER A 36 3.42 -5.07 6.74
N LYS A 37 2.96 -4.09 5.95
CA LYS A 37 1.54 -3.88 5.62
C LYS A 37 1.37 -3.46 4.17
N VAL A 38 0.34 -3.97 3.51
CA VAL A 38 -0.16 -3.47 2.23
C VAL A 38 -1.64 -3.11 2.38
N ALA A 39 -2.00 -1.91 1.95
CA ALA A 39 -3.38 -1.46 1.87
C ALA A 39 -3.83 -1.42 0.41
N VAL A 40 -5.03 -1.95 0.15
CA VAL A 40 -5.68 -1.95 -1.15
C VAL A 40 -6.98 -1.18 -1.01
N ALA A 41 -7.12 -0.09 -1.75
CA ALA A 41 -8.35 0.69 -1.78
C ALA A 41 -8.94 0.69 -3.19
N ILE A 42 -10.26 0.59 -3.33
CA ILE A 42 -10.94 0.57 -4.63
C ILE A 42 -11.93 1.73 -4.72
N PHE A 43 -11.85 2.48 -5.81
CA PHE A 43 -12.67 3.66 -6.09
C PHE A 43 -13.50 3.41 -7.36
N ARG A 44 -14.79 3.77 -7.36
CA ARG A 44 -15.71 3.62 -8.50
C ARG A 44 -15.79 4.86 -9.40
N ALA A 45 -15.49 6.03 -8.86
CA ALA A 45 -15.31 7.25 -9.63
C ALA A 45 -14.22 8.15 -9.04
N GLU A 46 -13.94 9.25 -9.74
CA GLU A 46 -13.03 10.28 -9.28
C GLU A 46 -13.63 11.03 -8.08
N ASN A 47 -12.80 11.38 -7.10
CA ASN A 47 -13.20 12.11 -5.89
C ASN A 47 -14.26 11.43 -5.01
N GLU A 48 -14.49 10.13 -5.19
CA GLU A 48 -15.30 9.32 -4.27
C GLU A 48 -14.44 8.72 -3.14
N GLU A 49 -15.10 8.34 -2.05
CA GLU A 49 -14.48 7.51 -1.03
C GLU A 49 -14.24 6.10 -1.57
N ALA A 50 -13.31 5.39 -0.92
CA ALA A 50 -13.04 4.01 -1.28
C ALA A 50 -14.26 3.13 -0.92
N GLU A 51 -14.81 2.42 -1.90
CA GLU A 51 -15.84 1.39 -1.68
C GLU A 51 -15.27 0.23 -0.87
N VAL A 52 -13.98 -0.07 -1.09
CA VAL A 52 -13.26 -1.16 -0.45
C VAL A 52 -11.97 -0.60 0.12
N LEU A 53 -11.64 -0.96 1.35
CA LEU A 53 -10.34 -0.71 1.96
C LEU A 53 -9.89 -1.94 2.74
N GLU A 54 -9.06 -2.76 2.11
CA GLU A 54 -8.49 -3.96 2.71
C GLU A 54 -7.04 -3.72 3.14
N ARG A 55 -6.65 -4.32 4.26
CA ARG A 55 -5.30 -4.23 4.83
C ARG A 55 -4.79 -5.62 5.13
N PHE A 56 -3.64 -5.94 4.57
CA PHE A 56 -2.94 -7.20 4.83
C PHE A 56 -1.65 -6.91 5.58
N PHE A 57 -1.31 -7.77 6.54
CA PHE A 57 -0.17 -7.60 7.42
C PHE A 57 0.72 -8.84 7.40
N SER A 58 2.02 -8.64 7.56
CA SER A 58 2.97 -9.71 7.86
C SER A 58 3.93 -9.27 8.96
N ALA A 59 4.15 -10.16 9.93
CA ALA A 59 5.11 -9.97 11.01
C ALA A 59 6.53 -10.46 10.67
N GLY A 60 6.70 -11.26 9.61
CA GLY A 60 7.95 -11.97 9.35
C GLY A 60 8.41 -12.00 7.88
N SER A 61 7.57 -11.55 6.95
CA SER A 61 7.89 -11.45 5.53
C SER A 61 7.62 -10.04 5.02
N ASP A 62 8.38 -9.61 4.03
CA ASP A 62 8.09 -8.36 3.34
C ASP A 62 6.90 -8.58 2.41
N VAL A 63 5.78 -7.90 2.69
CA VAL A 63 4.50 -8.10 1.98
C VAL A 63 4.60 -7.79 0.48
N ARG A 64 5.61 -7.04 0.05
CA ARG A 64 5.86 -6.78 -1.38
C ARG A 64 6.25 -8.04 -2.13
N PHE A 65 6.81 -9.03 -1.44
CA PHE A 65 7.36 -10.26 -2.02
C PHE A 65 6.70 -11.53 -1.47
N ASP A 66 5.71 -11.39 -0.59
CA ASP A 66 4.94 -12.50 -0.05
C ASP A 66 3.87 -12.96 -1.07
N GLU A 67 4.00 -14.19 -1.58
CA GLU A 67 3.08 -14.73 -2.59
C GLU A 67 1.67 -14.98 -2.06
N ALA A 68 1.51 -15.29 -0.77
CA ALA A 68 0.19 -15.52 -0.19
C ALA A 68 -0.57 -14.20 -0.09
N ILE A 69 0.09 -13.16 0.42
CA ILE A 69 -0.48 -11.81 0.48
C ILE A 69 -0.70 -11.25 -0.92
N GLY A 70 0.27 -11.40 -1.82
CA GLY A 70 0.14 -10.98 -3.21
C GLY A 70 -1.05 -11.62 -3.92
N SER A 71 -1.31 -12.91 -3.66
CA SER A 71 -2.48 -13.61 -4.19
C SER A 71 -3.79 -13.08 -3.62
N GLN A 72 -3.83 -12.71 -2.34
CA GLN A 72 -5.00 -12.08 -1.72
C GLN A 72 -5.28 -10.70 -2.34
N VAL A 73 -4.25 -9.87 -2.52
CA VAL A 73 -4.39 -8.56 -3.20
C VAL A 73 -4.94 -8.73 -4.62
N ILE A 74 -4.44 -9.71 -5.38
CA ILE A 74 -4.95 -10.02 -6.73
C ILE A 74 -6.43 -10.45 -6.67
N ALA A 75 -6.81 -11.27 -5.68
CA ALA A 75 -8.20 -11.71 -5.53
C ALA A 75 -9.15 -10.53 -5.27
N VAL A 76 -8.76 -9.57 -4.42
CA VAL A 76 -9.53 -8.33 -4.17
C VAL A 76 -9.71 -7.51 -5.45
N ILE A 77 -8.65 -7.34 -6.23
CA ILE A 77 -8.69 -6.59 -7.50
C ILE A 77 -9.62 -7.28 -8.50
N GLN A 78 -9.55 -8.61 -8.60
CA GLN A 78 -10.36 -9.39 -9.52
C GLN A 78 -11.84 -9.40 -9.13
N SER A 79 -12.17 -9.57 -7.84
CA SER A 79 -13.55 -9.65 -7.36
C SER A 79 -14.34 -8.35 -7.59
N HIS A 80 -13.65 -7.21 -7.69
CA HIS A 80 -14.27 -5.90 -7.89
C HIS A 80 -14.22 -5.40 -9.34
N ALA A 81 -13.78 -6.24 -10.29
CA ALA A 81 -13.67 -5.92 -11.72
C ALA A 81 -12.87 -4.63 -11.99
N VAL A 82 -11.76 -4.45 -11.26
CA VAL A 82 -10.87 -3.29 -11.39
C VAL A 82 -10.34 -3.18 -12.81
N LYS A 83 -10.38 -1.96 -13.37
CA LYS A 83 -9.86 -1.66 -14.70
C LYS A 83 -8.47 -1.05 -14.68
N SER A 84 -8.15 -0.28 -13.64
CA SER A 84 -6.87 0.39 -13.48
C SER A 84 -6.25 0.07 -12.13
N VAL A 85 -4.93 -0.14 -12.09
CA VAL A 85 -4.18 -0.31 -10.85
C VAL A 85 -3.18 0.83 -10.73
N VAL A 86 -3.14 1.48 -9.57
CA VAL A 86 -2.10 2.42 -9.18
C VAL A 86 -1.36 1.80 -8.01
N MET A 87 -0.05 1.65 -8.12
CA MET A 87 0.76 1.02 -7.08
C MET A 87 1.88 1.96 -6.67
N ALA A 88 2.07 2.13 -5.36
CA ALA A 88 3.20 2.87 -4.82
C ALA A 88 4.51 2.19 -5.24
N ASP A 89 5.47 2.99 -5.68
CA ASP A 89 6.81 2.53 -6.07
C ASP A 89 7.69 2.20 -4.85
N ARG A 90 7.29 2.68 -3.67
CA ARG A 90 8.02 2.57 -2.40
C ARG A 90 7.10 2.33 -1.21
N ILE A 91 7.72 2.17 -0.04
CA ILE A 91 7.03 2.18 1.25
C ILE A 91 6.77 3.63 1.62
N ILE A 92 5.52 3.99 1.92
CA ILE A 92 5.08 5.39 2.07
C ILE A 92 4.60 5.72 3.49
N GLY A 93 5.01 4.96 4.50
CA GLY A 93 4.69 5.27 5.89
C GLY A 93 4.76 4.08 6.84
N CYS A 94 4.44 4.36 8.10
CA CYS A 94 4.37 3.38 9.18
C CYS A 94 3.11 2.49 9.03
N PRO A 95 3.17 1.21 9.42
CA PRO A 95 2.00 0.33 9.44
C PRO A 95 0.94 0.76 10.47
N HIS A 96 1.27 1.62 11.44
CA HIS A 96 0.35 2.11 12.47
C HIS A 96 -0.42 3.36 12.00
N GLU A 97 -1.68 3.46 12.38
CA GLU A 97 -2.63 4.49 11.94
C GLU A 97 -2.83 5.59 12.98
N GLU A 98 -2.70 6.83 12.53
CA GLU A 98 -2.93 8.02 13.35
C GLU A 98 -4.40 8.11 13.76
N GLY A 99 -4.66 8.44 15.04
CA GLY A 99 -5.99 8.47 15.61
C GLY A 99 -6.55 7.08 15.98
N ILE A 100 -5.84 6.00 15.63
CA ILE A 100 -6.19 4.61 15.99
C ILE A 100 -5.12 4.04 16.92
N ASP A 101 -3.88 3.93 16.43
CA ASP A 101 -2.75 3.32 17.14
C ASP A 101 -1.94 4.34 17.96
N TYR A 102 -1.98 5.62 17.57
CA TYR A 102 -1.33 6.72 18.29
C TYR A 102 -2.14 8.02 18.15
N PRO A 103 -1.99 8.98 19.09
CA PRO A 103 -2.78 10.22 19.06
C PRO A 103 -2.57 11.04 17.79
N SER A 104 -3.65 11.65 17.30
CA SER A 104 -3.59 12.57 16.16
C SER A 104 -2.66 13.77 16.42
N GLY A 105 -1.96 14.20 15.38
CA GLY A 105 -0.95 15.26 15.41
C GLY A 105 0.39 14.83 15.98
N THR A 106 0.59 13.55 16.33
CA THR A 106 1.84 13.06 16.93
C THR A 106 2.55 12.04 16.03
N ALA A 107 3.86 11.88 16.22
CA ALA A 107 4.61 10.85 15.50
C ALA A 107 4.45 9.47 16.17
N CYS A 108 4.36 8.42 15.35
CA CYS A 108 4.35 7.04 15.84
C CYS A 108 5.65 6.71 16.57
N ARG A 109 5.56 6.33 17.86
CA ARG A 109 6.72 5.96 18.68
C ARG A 109 7.32 4.60 18.31
N GLN A 110 6.55 3.73 17.66
CA GLN A 110 7.00 2.41 17.23
C GLN A 110 7.79 2.45 15.91
N CYS A 111 7.58 3.48 15.09
CA CYS A 111 8.27 3.66 13.81
C CYS A 111 9.04 5.00 13.77
N PRO A 112 10.08 5.21 14.59
CA PRO A 112 10.78 6.49 14.67
C PRO A 112 11.44 6.94 13.36
N PHE A 113 11.67 6.00 12.43
CA PHE A 113 12.16 6.28 11.08
C PHE A 113 11.32 7.34 10.34
N TRP A 114 10.00 7.31 10.52
CA TRP A 114 9.06 8.19 9.82
C TRP A 114 8.87 9.54 10.50
N ALA A 115 9.31 9.72 11.75
CA ALA A 115 9.04 10.93 12.52
C ALA A 115 9.68 12.22 11.95
N SER A 116 10.68 12.08 11.09
CA SER A 116 11.45 13.19 10.51
C SER A 116 11.54 13.11 8.99
N ARG A 117 10.63 12.40 8.34
CA ARG A 117 10.66 12.15 6.89
C ARG A 117 9.34 12.47 6.23
N ASP A 118 9.43 13.05 5.04
CA ASP A 118 8.27 13.16 4.17
C ASP A 118 7.90 11.77 3.65
N ARG A 119 6.62 11.43 3.78
CA ARG A 119 6.14 10.08 3.52
C ARG A 119 6.10 9.71 2.03
N TRP A 120 6.12 10.69 1.14
CA TRP A 120 6.00 10.50 -0.30
C TRP A 120 7.37 10.43 -0.98
N THR A 121 8.29 11.28 -0.56
CA THR A 121 9.66 11.35 -1.07
C THR A 121 10.61 10.43 -0.31
N GLY A 122 10.39 10.24 1.00
CA GLY A 122 11.30 9.56 1.92
C GLY A 122 12.44 10.46 2.44
N GLU A 123 12.50 11.71 1.99
CA GLU A 123 13.53 12.67 2.38
C GLU A 123 13.32 13.18 3.79
N ARG A 124 14.40 13.65 4.43
CA ARG A 124 14.29 14.25 5.77
C ARG A 124 13.64 15.62 5.67
N ILE A 125 12.70 15.89 6.57
CA ILE A 125 12.09 17.21 6.71
C ILE A 125 13.06 18.06 7.54
N HIS A 126 13.50 19.19 6.97
CA HIS A 126 14.41 20.15 7.58
C HIS A 126 13.67 21.23 8.36
#